data_AF-U6DN00-F1
#
_entry.id   AF-U6DN00-F1
#
_cell.length_a   1.000
_cell.length_b   1.000
_cell.length_c   1.000
_cell.angle_alpha   90.00
_cell.angle_beta   90.00
_cell.angle_gamma   90.00
#
_symmetry.space_group_name_H-M   'P 1'
#
loop_
_entity.id
_entity.type
_entity.pdbx_description
1 polymer ?
#
loop_
_entity_poly.entity_id
_entity_poly.type
_entity_poly.pdbx_seq_one_letter_code
_entity_poly.pdbx_strand_id
1 'polypeptide(L)'
;MALITLWRNLCHLSDFRIHRALAALKNHPVIHVHKVAEERLCPWFCSPQAEPLGVRFHHGHSKNFHSENRNDLHPAGEPVFSQAHDWDRPEQSLTSVDEQTFYRRLNSFTSSEEVLSFISCKLQALPDALAAGALQRICEVERKDGEEKLPKEIRKNRVFQALCIRCEQEPSGLPDTVLVTTLQALTLSHVDPHSSLVLSLVAECQRRLKGGGLEVHSLCILGESLIKLQGPGCATLELVMCQLEREKLEEFTPEDIVALYRILQACTEKVGQHQAFLNKLNNFALSVVYSLSPTSMSQILSALVVLDQTQALPLVIKLGKYVVRHIPHFTNEELRKVLEAFIYFGHNDRFFTKALEQHVASVCLTLDPEVVSKVTEYCSRKRILSKPILDAVAETFVCQSEKFSPHQISELIEPFGKLNYLPPNASAFFRKLENTLLTHFNYFPPKTLLKILHSCSLIECHPVNFMAKIFSPYFLQKLQGEESYLDRLSLAQLTQLFLTAVLECPFYKGQKLLPKYRVKSFLTPCSSLETPVDFQLYKFVKIGLVDLLGARLYFAPKVLTPYCYTV
;
A
#
# COMPACT_ATOMS: atom_id res chain seq x y z
N MET A 1 20.83 16.86 3.71
CA MET A 1 19.87 15.76 3.91
C MET A 1 18.43 16.28 3.99
N ALA A 2 18.05 17.14 4.96
CA ALA A 2 16.67 17.66 5.08
C ALA A 2 16.15 18.51 3.89
N LEU A 3 17.01 19.23 3.18
CA LEU A 3 16.61 20.05 2.00
C LEU A 3 16.30 19.22 0.75
N ILE A 4 16.90 18.03 0.61
CA ILE A 4 16.65 17.11 -0.51
C ILE A 4 15.35 16.34 -0.29
N THR A 5 15.02 15.99 0.96
CA THR A 5 13.71 15.45 1.34
C THR A 5 12.59 16.50 1.23
N LEU A 6 12.88 17.77 1.54
CA LEU A 6 11.92 18.87 1.36
C LEU A 6 11.64 19.14 -0.13
N TRP A 7 12.68 19.14 -0.98
CA TRP A 7 12.53 19.26 -2.44
C TRP A 7 11.85 18.04 -3.07
N ARG A 8 12.14 16.80 -2.61
CA ARG A 8 11.39 15.60 -3.02
C ARG A 8 9.91 15.76 -2.67
N ASN A 9 9.57 16.13 -1.44
CA ASN A 9 8.17 16.31 -1.03
C ASN A 9 7.45 17.45 -1.77
N LEU A 10 8.15 18.53 -2.13
CA LEU A 10 7.61 19.62 -2.95
C LEU A 10 7.41 19.23 -4.42
N CYS A 11 8.27 18.38 -4.99
CA CYS A 11 8.14 17.84 -6.34
C CYS A 11 7.11 16.69 -6.46
N HIS A 12 6.66 16.12 -5.34
CA HIS A 12 5.63 15.07 -5.26
C HIS A 12 4.25 15.58 -4.82
N LEU A 13 4.09 16.88 -4.56
CA LEU A 13 2.76 17.51 -4.61
C LEU A 13 2.28 17.43 -6.06
N SER A 14 1.21 16.67 -6.29
CA SER A 14 0.55 16.46 -7.58
C SER A 14 0.20 17.75 -8.33
N ASP A 15 0.27 18.91 -7.68
CA ASP A 15 0.03 20.22 -8.28
C ASP A 15 1.26 20.83 -8.98
N PHE A 16 2.47 20.25 -8.87
CA PHE A 16 3.69 20.81 -9.49
C PHE A 16 4.17 20.11 -10.78
N ARG A 17 3.60 18.95 -11.17
CA ARG A 17 3.93 18.27 -12.43
C ARG A 17 2.88 18.52 -13.51
N ILE A 18 2.74 19.77 -13.94
CA ILE A 18 2.17 20.08 -15.26
C ILE A 18 3.23 20.83 -16.05
N HIS A 19 4.00 20.08 -16.85
CA HIS A 19 4.46 20.48 -18.20
C HIS A 19 5.45 19.45 -18.78
N ARG A 20 4.91 18.41 -19.44
CA ARG A 20 5.50 17.84 -20.67
C ARG A 20 4.50 16.90 -21.37
N ALA A 21 3.34 17.42 -21.76
CA ALA A 21 2.40 16.72 -22.65
C ALA A 21 1.68 17.72 -23.57
N LEU A 22 2.43 18.67 -24.12
CA LEU A 22 1.97 19.63 -25.12
C LEU A 22 2.28 19.09 -26.51
N ALA A 23 1.72 17.94 -26.87
CA ALA A 23 1.73 17.41 -28.24
C ALA A 23 0.76 16.23 -28.37
N ALA A 24 -0.54 16.50 -28.37
CA ALA A 24 -1.58 15.75 -29.12
C ALA A 24 -2.95 16.08 -28.53
N LEU A 25 -3.72 16.92 -29.22
CA LEU A 25 -5.18 16.85 -29.41
C LEU A 25 -5.66 18.20 -29.93
N LYS A 26 -5.46 18.42 -31.22
CA LYS A 26 -6.37 19.24 -32.01
C LYS A 26 -7.60 18.40 -32.34
N ASN A 27 -8.76 19.06 -32.38
CA ASN A 27 -10.08 18.66 -32.88
C ASN A 27 -11.13 18.47 -31.77
N HIS A 28 -11.93 19.52 -31.56
CA HIS A 28 -13.29 19.46 -30.98
C HIS A 28 -14.31 19.39 -32.12
N PRO A 29 -15.54 18.93 -31.82
CA PRO A 29 -16.65 19.88 -31.96
C PRO A 29 -17.57 19.96 -30.73
N VAL A 30 -18.28 21.08 -30.73
CA VAL A 30 -19.13 21.74 -29.73
C VAL A 30 -20.33 20.89 -29.30
N ILE A 31 -20.67 20.89 -27.99
CA ILE A 31 -21.99 20.47 -27.48
C ILE A 31 -22.51 21.50 -26.46
N HIS A 32 -23.79 21.84 -26.63
CA HIS A 32 -24.59 22.85 -25.93
C HIS A 32 -24.76 22.62 -24.42
N VAL A 33 -24.80 23.74 -23.69
CA VAL A 33 -25.08 23.85 -22.26
C VAL A 33 -26.60 23.82 -22.02
N HIS A 34 -27.07 22.94 -21.12
CA HIS A 34 -28.35 23.10 -20.46
C HIS A 34 -28.17 23.43 -18.98
N LYS A 35 -28.94 24.43 -18.56
CA LYS A 35 -28.95 25.16 -17.30
C LYS A 35 -30.07 24.58 -16.44
N VAL A 36 -29.74 24.07 -15.25
CA VAL A 36 -30.71 23.94 -14.15
C VAL A 36 -29.98 24.29 -12.86
N ALA A 37 -30.35 25.45 -12.31
CA ALA A 37 -30.07 25.85 -10.95
C ALA A 37 -31.31 25.50 -10.12
N GLU A 38 -31.13 24.83 -8.99
CA GLU A 38 -32.18 24.73 -7.98
C GLU A 38 -31.56 25.00 -6.61
N GLU A 39 -32.04 26.08 -6.01
CA GLU A 39 -31.76 26.55 -4.66
C GLU A 39 -32.25 25.51 -3.63
N ARG A 40 -31.43 25.22 -2.61
CA ARG A 40 -31.90 24.59 -1.38
C ARG A 40 -31.23 25.24 -0.17
N LEU A 41 -31.91 26.22 0.40
CA LEU A 41 -31.78 26.60 1.81
C LEU A 41 -32.46 25.51 2.65
N CYS A 42 -31.74 24.87 3.56
CA CYS A 42 -32.32 23.99 4.58
C CYS A 42 -32.11 24.58 5.99
N PRO A 43 -33.18 24.76 6.79
CA PRO A 43 -33.08 25.33 8.12
C PRO A 43 -32.68 24.28 9.17
N TRP A 44 -31.87 24.70 10.15
CA TRP A 44 -31.58 23.98 11.39
C TRP A 44 -32.84 23.82 12.27
N PHE A 45 -32.91 22.76 13.10
CA PHE A 45 -33.15 22.84 14.56
C PHE A 45 -33.14 21.46 15.27
N CYS A 46 -33.00 21.57 16.60
CA CYS A 46 -32.81 20.61 17.69
C CYS A 46 -33.78 19.40 17.78
N SER A 47 -33.33 18.35 18.47
CA SER A 47 -34.12 17.27 19.08
C SER A 47 -34.41 17.57 20.58
N PRO A 48 -35.17 16.75 21.36
CA PRO A 48 -35.94 15.53 21.05
C PRO A 48 -37.37 15.46 21.66
N GLN A 49 -38.21 14.52 21.19
CA GLN A 49 -39.22 13.85 22.03
C GLN A 49 -39.64 12.48 21.43
N ALA A 50 -39.69 11.45 22.29
CA ALA A 50 -40.09 10.07 22.03
C ALA A 50 -41.61 9.90 22.27
N GLU A 51 -42.36 9.08 21.51
CA GLU A 51 -42.70 7.64 21.70
C GLU A 51 -44.01 7.37 20.87
N PRO A 52 -44.61 6.15 20.76
CA PRO A 52 -44.04 4.81 20.55
C PRO A 52 -44.83 3.93 19.51
N LEU A 53 -44.26 2.74 19.23
CA LEU A 53 -44.90 1.44 18.87
C LEU A 53 -45.62 1.22 17.53
N GLY A 54 -45.24 0.10 16.89
CA GLY A 54 -45.98 -0.55 15.80
C GLY A 54 -45.30 -1.82 15.26
N VAL A 55 -45.19 -2.86 16.07
CA VAL A 55 -44.72 -4.21 15.68
C VAL A 55 -45.79 -4.93 14.84
N ARG A 56 -45.40 -5.57 13.74
CA ARG A 56 -46.15 -6.71 13.16
C ARG A 56 -45.21 -7.83 12.73
N PHE A 57 -45.46 -9.00 13.32
CA PHE A 57 -44.95 -10.30 12.91
C PHE A 57 -45.81 -10.87 11.79
N HIS A 58 -45.21 -11.64 10.87
CA HIS A 58 -45.92 -12.67 10.13
C HIS A 58 -45.17 -14.00 10.23
N HIS A 59 -45.96 -15.02 10.53
CA HIS A 59 -45.61 -16.41 10.79
C HIS A 59 -46.20 -17.28 9.66
N GLY A 60 -45.59 -18.44 9.44
CA GLY A 60 -46.15 -19.57 8.69
C GLY A 60 -45.13 -20.17 7.73
N HIS A 61 -44.98 -21.48 7.57
CA HIS A 61 -45.54 -22.61 8.27
C HIS A 61 -44.68 -23.82 7.85
N SER A 62 -44.27 -24.64 8.81
CA SER A 62 -43.55 -25.91 8.62
C SER A 62 -44.50 -27.05 8.22
N LYS A 63 -44.10 -27.91 7.28
CA LYS A 63 -44.62 -29.29 7.16
C LYS A 63 -43.46 -30.25 6.87
N ASN A 64 -43.29 -31.19 7.79
CA ASN A 64 -42.47 -32.40 7.68
C ASN A 64 -43.20 -33.45 6.83
N PHE A 65 -42.47 -34.29 6.11
CA PHE A 65 -42.86 -35.67 5.84
C PHE A 65 -41.64 -36.59 5.79
N HIS A 66 -41.92 -37.85 6.12
CA HIS A 66 -41.05 -38.87 6.67
C HIS A 66 -40.10 -39.56 5.70
N SER A 67 -39.09 -40.16 6.32
CA SER A 67 -38.27 -41.30 5.91
C SER A 67 -39.05 -42.47 5.32
N GLU A 68 -38.48 -43.13 4.32
CA GLU A 68 -38.56 -44.59 4.24
C GLU A 68 -37.35 -45.19 3.51
N ASN A 69 -37.07 -46.41 3.94
CA ASN A 69 -35.85 -47.19 3.86
C ASN A 69 -35.95 -48.18 2.70
N ARG A 70 -34.88 -48.47 1.97
CA ARG A 70 -34.72 -49.81 1.36
C ARG A 70 -33.27 -50.17 1.09
N ASN A 71 -32.88 -51.25 1.76
CA ASN A 71 -31.73 -52.12 1.55
C ASN A 71 -31.62 -52.60 0.09
N ASP A 72 -30.39 -52.93 -0.34
CA ASP A 72 -30.05 -54.25 -0.89
C ASP A 72 -28.51 -54.47 -0.91
N LEU A 73 -28.06 -55.32 0.03
CA LEU A 73 -27.11 -56.45 -0.04
C LEU A 73 -25.88 -56.45 -1.00
N HIS A 74 -24.67 -56.39 -0.38
CA HIS A 74 -23.46 -57.27 -0.41
C HIS A 74 -23.08 -58.14 -1.66
N PRO A 75 -21.82 -58.67 -1.85
CA PRO A 75 -20.74 -58.88 -0.85
C PRO A 75 -19.24 -58.68 -1.29
N ALA A 76 -18.38 -58.68 -0.26
CA ALA A 76 -17.05 -59.31 -0.14
C ALA A 76 -15.88 -59.01 -1.10
N GLY A 77 -14.74 -58.65 -0.50
CA GLY A 77 -13.41 -58.94 -1.05
C GLY A 77 -12.35 -57.90 -0.73
N GLU A 78 -11.81 -57.91 0.50
CA GLU A 78 -10.45 -57.39 0.74
C GLU A 78 -9.45 -58.21 -0.11
N PRO A 79 -8.35 -57.59 -0.53
CA PRO A 79 -7.16 -57.80 0.28
C PRO A 79 -6.43 -56.50 0.62
N VAL A 80 -6.12 -56.41 1.91
CA VAL A 80 -5.01 -55.69 2.52
C VAL A 80 -3.74 -55.83 1.67
N PHE A 81 -3.25 -54.72 1.11
CA PHE A 81 -1.86 -54.62 0.66
C PHE A 81 -1.02 -53.97 1.77
N SER A 82 -0.52 -54.83 2.65
CA SER A 82 0.66 -54.55 3.45
C SER A 82 1.89 -54.60 2.54
N GLN A 83 2.44 -53.44 2.18
CA GLN A 83 3.83 -53.35 1.70
C GLN A 83 4.70 -52.84 2.85
N ALA A 84 5.00 -53.76 3.76
CA ALA A 84 6.24 -53.70 4.51
C ALA A 84 7.37 -53.98 3.52
N HIS A 85 8.02 -52.93 3.02
CA HIS A 85 9.34 -53.08 2.44
C HIS A 85 10.36 -53.03 3.59
N ASP A 86 10.71 -54.24 3.99
CA ASP A 86 11.86 -54.60 4.79
C ASP A 86 13.13 -54.03 4.15
N TRP A 87 13.82 -53.14 4.87
CA TRP A 87 15.09 -52.53 4.47
C TRP A 87 16.19 -52.88 5.48
N ASP A 88 16.29 -54.14 5.86
CA ASP A 88 17.48 -54.66 6.53
C ASP A 88 18.42 -55.28 5.48
N ARG A 89 19.15 -54.43 4.74
CA ARG A 89 20.39 -54.80 4.04
C ARG A 89 21.43 -53.68 4.16
N PRO A 90 22.71 -54.02 4.37
CA PRO A 90 23.74 -53.04 4.72
C PRO A 90 24.17 -52.22 3.49
N GLU A 91 24.38 -50.93 3.75
CA GLU A 91 25.24 -49.97 3.05
C GLU A 91 25.42 -50.21 1.55
N GLN A 92 24.43 -49.78 0.76
CA GLN A 92 24.63 -49.45 -0.65
C GLN A 92 24.36 -47.95 -0.82
N SER A 93 25.32 -47.24 -1.39
CA SER A 93 25.20 -45.83 -1.76
C SER A 93 23.92 -45.62 -2.58
N LEU A 94 23.08 -44.67 -2.17
CA LEU A 94 21.85 -44.27 -2.85
C LEU A 94 22.09 -44.07 -4.35
N THR A 95 21.28 -44.68 -5.21
CA THR A 95 21.33 -44.44 -6.66
C THR A 95 20.58 -43.14 -7.01
N SER A 96 20.85 -42.54 -8.17
CA SER A 96 20.21 -41.28 -8.60
C SER A 96 18.67 -41.33 -8.66
N VAL A 97 18.11 -42.53 -8.84
CA VAL A 97 16.66 -42.76 -8.82
C VAL A 97 16.15 -42.76 -7.38
N ASP A 98 16.90 -43.31 -6.43
CA ASP A 98 16.55 -43.29 -5.00
C ASP A 98 16.57 -41.87 -4.42
N GLU A 99 17.48 -41.00 -4.89
CA GLU A 99 17.58 -39.59 -4.46
C GLU A 99 16.34 -38.76 -4.84
N GLN A 100 15.83 -38.91 -6.06
CA GLN A 100 14.61 -38.21 -6.50
C GLN A 100 13.38 -38.67 -5.71
N THR A 101 13.29 -39.97 -5.42
CA THR A 101 12.21 -40.54 -4.62
C THR A 101 12.29 -40.06 -3.17
N PHE A 102 13.51 -39.94 -2.63
CA PHE A 102 13.76 -39.35 -1.33
C PHE A 102 13.32 -37.89 -1.26
N TYR A 103 13.74 -37.06 -2.23
CA TYR A 103 13.35 -35.65 -2.30
C TYR A 103 11.83 -35.46 -2.41
N ARG A 104 11.16 -36.27 -3.23
CA ARG A 104 9.70 -36.22 -3.37
C ARG A 104 9.00 -36.53 -2.04
N ARG A 105 9.51 -37.50 -1.29
CA ARG A 105 8.99 -37.85 0.04
C ARG A 105 9.30 -36.78 1.07
N LEU A 106 10.50 -36.22 1.04
CA LEU A 106 10.91 -35.10 1.90
C LEU A 106 9.98 -33.89 1.72
N ASN A 107 9.66 -33.54 0.48
CA ASN A 107 8.77 -32.43 0.16
C ASN A 107 7.30 -32.71 0.50
N SER A 108 6.91 -33.97 0.71
CA SER A 108 5.54 -34.34 1.10
C SER A 108 5.23 -34.12 2.59
N PHE A 109 6.25 -34.01 3.43
CA PHE A 109 6.07 -33.80 4.87
C PHE A 109 5.59 -32.39 5.19
N THR A 110 4.71 -32.27 6.18
CA THR A 110 4.08 -30.99 6.55
C THR A 110 4.47 -30.47 7.93
N SER A 111 5.24 -31.25 8.69
CA SER A 111 5.77 -30.88 10.01
C SER A 111 7.27 -31.16 10.11
N SER A 112 8.00 -30.39 10.92
CA SER A 112 9.44 -30.66 11.15
C SER A 112 9.67 -31.98 11.89
N GLU A 113 8.73 -32.41 12.72
CA GLU A 113 8.80 -33.68 13.46
C GLU A 113 8.80 -34.87 12.51
N GLU A 114 7.94 -34.85 11.48
CA GLU A 114 7.94 -35.84 10.40
C GLU A 114 9.29 -35.88 9.68
N VAL A 115 9.82 -34.71 9.31
CA VAL A 115 11.11 -34.61 8.61
C VAL A 115 12.25 -35.12 9.49
N LEU A 116 12.32 -34.70 10.74
CA LEU A 116 13.34 -35.12 11.70
C LEU A 116 13.27 -36.62 11.98
N SER A 117 12.06 -37.18 12.15
CA SER A 117 11.87 -38.63 12.36
C SER A 117 12.32 -39.44 11.14
N PHE A 118 12.01 -38.97 9.93
CA PHE A 118 12.40 -39.61 8.68
C PHE A 118 13.93 -39.64 8.49
N ILE A 119 14.61 -38.58 8.87
CA ILE A 119 16.08 -38.45 8.73
C ILE A 119 16.82 -39.18 9.85
N SER A 120 16.23 -39.29 11.04
CA SER A 120 16.88 -39.87 12.24
C SER A 120 17.51 -41.25 11.98
N CYS A 121 16.85 -42.11 11.19
CA CYS A 121 17.32 -43.45 10.90
C CYS A 121 18.36 -43.54 9.76
N LYS A 122 18.57 -42.46 9.00
CA LYS A 122 19.41 -42.45 7.78
C LYS A 122 20.51 -41.40 7.81
N LEU A 123 20.71 -40.73 8.95
CA LEU A 123 21.56 -39.57 9.07
C LEU A 123 23.00 -39.84 8.63
N GLN A 124 23.62 -40.97 8.98
CA GLN A 124 25.03 -41.23 8.63
C GLN A 124 25.28 -41.58 7.15
N ALA A 125 24.28 -42.11 6.44
CA ALA A 125 24.41 -42.56 5.05
C ALA A 125 23.88 -41.53 4.02
N LEU A 126 23.50 -40.33 4.49
CA LEU A 126 22.84 -39.33 3.66
C LEU A 126 23.85 -38.42 2.93
N PRO A 127 23.80 -38.32 1.59
CA PRO A 127 24.56 -37.33 0.82
C PRO A 127 24.35 -35.89 1.32
N ASP A 128 25.37 -35.04 1.21
CA ASP A 128 25.31 -33.66 1.74
C ASP A 128 24.23 -32.81 1.08
N ALA A 129 23.97 -33.04 -0.21
CA ALA A 129 22.89 -32.37 -0.92
C ALA A 129 21.51 -32.72 -0.33
N LEU A 130 21.30 -33.97 0.07
CA LEU A 130 20.06 -34.39 0.73
C LEU A 130 19.98 -33.88 2.17
N ALA A 131 21.11 -33.76 2.87
CA ALA A 131 21.18 -33.20 4.21
C ALA A 131 20.83 -31.71 4.21
N ALA A 132 21.35 -30.97 3.24
CA ALA A 132 21.02 -29.57 3.00
C ALA A 132 19.55 -29.39 2.59
N GLY A 133 19.03 -30.23 1.70
CA GLY A 133 17.61 -30.23 1.33
C GLY A 133 16.68 -30.54 2.52
N ALA A 134 17.08 -31.46 3.39
CA ALA A 134 16.39 -31.76 4.64
C ALA A 134 16.39 -30.56 5.60
N LEU A 135 17.53 -29.91 5.78
CA LEU A 135 17.66 -28.70 6.58
C LEU A 135 16.77 -27.57 6.06
N GLN A 136 16.77 -27.36 4.73
CA GLN A 136 15.87 -26.44 4.05
C GLN A 136 14.41 -26.77 4.36
N ARG A 137 14.00 -28.03 4.20
CA ARG A 137 12.60 -28.42 4.43
C ARG A 137 12.15 -28.18 5.86
N ILE A 138 12.99 -28.48 6.86
CA ILE A 138 12.71 -28.18 8.27
C ILE A 138 12.47 -26.69 8.48
N CYS A 139 13.32 -25.85 7.87
CA CYS A 139 13.18 -24.39 7.95
C CYS A 139 11.89 -23.88 7.27
N GLU A 140 11.46 -24.51 6.18
CA GLU A 140 10.23 -24.16 5.45
C GLU A 140 8.95 -24.53 6.19
N VAL A 141 8.85 -25.73 6.76
CA VAL A 141 7.62 -26.23 7.42
C VAL A 141 7.36 -25.54 8.75
N GLU A 142 8.41 -25.08 9.43
CA GLU A 142 8.31 -24.33 10.68
C GLU A 142 7.98 -22.86 10.47
N ARG A 143 7.90 -22.41 9.21
CA ARG A 143 7.47 -21.07 8.86
C ARG A 143 5.96 -20.95 9.02
N LYS A 144 5.49 -20.78 10.24
CA LYS A 144 4.10 -20.33 10.53
C LYS A 144 4.04 -18.81 10.49
N ASP A 145 3.01 -18.27 9.83
CA ASP A 145 2.78 -16.82 9.78
C ASP A 145 2.71 -16.24 11.19
N GLY A 146 3.70 -15.40 11.54
CA GLY A 146 3.73 -14.63 12.79
C GLY A 146 4.77 -15.04 13.83
N GLU A 147 5.49 -16.16 13.69
CA GLU A 147 6.57 -16.53 14.62
C GLU A 147 7.96 -16.14 14.09
N GLU A 148 8.69 -15.33 14.88
CA GLU A 148 9.96 -14.71 14.46
C GLU A 148 11.17 -15.65 14.46
N LYS A 149 11.10 -16.84 15.08
CA LYS A 149 12.27 -17.74 15.22
C LYS A 149 11.83 -19.20 15.23
N LEU A 150 12.72 -20.08 14.74
CA LEU A 150 12.60 -21.53 14.93
C LEU A 150 12.33 -21.87 16.41
N PRO A 151 11.35 -22.76 16.70
CA PRO A 151 11.08 -23.26 18.04
C PRO A 151 12.35 -23.75 18.75
N LYS A 152 12.45 -23.46 20.06
CA LYS A 152 13.64 -23.82 20.86
C LYS A 152 13.87 -25.32 20.87
N GLU A 153 12.80 -26.08 20.76
CA GLU A 153 12.72 -27.54 20.71
C GLU A 153 13.46 -28.08 19.49
N ILE A 154 13.25 -27.48 18.32
CA ILE A 154 13.87 -27.89 17.05
C ILE A 154 15.34 -27.48 17.03
N ARG A 155 15.66 -26.27 17.49
CA ARG A 155 17.06 -25.80 17.57
C ARG A 155 17.92 -26.65 18.51
N LYS A 156 17.31 -27.27 19.53
CA LYS A 156 17.97 -28.21 20.45
C LYS A 156 17.94 -29.66 19.98
N ASN A 157 17.24 -29.97 18.89
CA ASN A 157 17.15 -31.31 18.36
C ASN A 157 18.52 -31.78 17.84
N ARG A 158 18.97 -32.96 18.27
CA ARG A 158 20.28 -33.51 17.92
C ARG A 158 20.43 -33.76 16.41
N VAL A 159 19.35 -34.15 15.73
CA VAL A 159 19.35 -34.41 14.29
C VAL A 159 19.50 -33.10 13.52
N PHE A 160 18.76 -32.07 13.93
CA PHE A 160 18.89 -30.73 13.35
C PHE A 160 20.31 -30.17 13.51
N GLN A 161 20.89 -30.27 14.70
CA GLN A 161 22.27 -29.83 14.95
C GLN A 161 23.29 -30.62 14.11
N ALA A 162 23.10 -31.92 13.96
CA ALA A 162 23.97 -32.75 13.12
C ALA A 162 23.88 -32.37 11.63
N LEU A 163 22.68 -32.03 11.13
CA LEU A 163 22.50 -31.50 9.78
C LEU A 163 23.22 -30.16 9.60
N CYS A 164 23.08 -29.24 10.58
CA CYS A 164 23.79 -27.97 10.57
C CYS A 164 25.31 -28.16 10.53
N ILE A 165 25.87 -29.04 11.37
CA ILE A 165 27.31 -29.31 11.42
C ILE A 165 27.80 -29.90 10.09
N ARG A 166 27.03 -30.80 9.47
CA ARG A 166 27.40 -31.39 8.17
C ARG A 166 27.46 -30.34 7.06
N CYS A 167 26.43 -29.49 6.96
CA CYS A 167 26.41 -28.41 5.98
C CYS A 167 27.53 -27.37 6.22
N GLU A 168 27.99 -27.22 7.47
CA GLU A 168 29.12 -26.35 7.81
C GLU A 168 30.47 -26.91 7.36
N GLN A 169 30.66 -28.23 7.45
CA GLN A 169 31.94 -28.91 7.19
C GLN A 169 32.27 -29.09 5.70
N GLU A 170 31.27 -29.39 4.86
CA GLU A 170 31.48 -29.66 3.43
C GLU A 170 30.60 -28.79 2.49
N PRO A 171 30.65 -27.46 2.59
CA PRO A 171 29.83 -26.58 1.74
C PRO A 171 30.26 -26.64 0.26
N SER A 172 31.50 -27.04 -0.04
CA SER A 172 32.02 -27.15 -1.41
C SER A 172 31.40 -28.30 -2.22
N GLY A 173 30.86 -29.33 -1.56
CA GLY A 173 30.21 -30.46 -2.21
C GLY A 173 28.77 -30.19 -2.66
N LEU A 174 28.16 -29.10 -2.19
CA LEU A 174 26.76 -28.79 -2.46
C LEU A 174 26.56 -28.24 -3.89
N PRO A 175 25.50 -28.62 -4.61
CA PRO A 175 25.09 -27.94 -5.84
C PRO A 175 24.73 -26.47 -5.58
N ASP A 176 24.92 -25.59 -6.57
CA ASP A 176 24.70 -24.15 -6.44
C ASP A 176 23.29 -23.81 -5.94
N THR A 177 22.26 -24.42 -6.54
CA THR A 177 20.87 -24.21 -6.14
C THR A 177 20.62 -24.61 -4.70
N VAL A 178 21.12 -25.78 -4.27
CA VAL A 178 20.94 -26.29 -2.91
C VAL A 178 21.66 -25.40 -1.89
N LEU A 179 22.86 -24.93 -2.23
CA LEU A 179 23.64 -24.02 -1.40
C LEU A 179 22.86 -22.73 -1.11
N VAL A 180 22.35 -22.06 -2.15
CA VAL A 180 21.65 -20.78 -2.01
C VAL A 180 20.26 -20.93 -1.40
N THR A 181 19.51 -21.99 -1.70
CA THR A 181 18.19 -22.23 -1.10
C THR A 181 18.31 -22.60 0.37
N THR A 182 19.34 -23.35 0.76
CA THR A 182 19.62 -23.65 2.17
C THR A 182 19.96 -22.37 2.93
N LEU A 183 20.81 -21.50 2.36
CA LEU A 183 21.12 -20.20 2.95
C LEU A 183 19.87 -19.31 3.07
N GLN A 184 19.01 -19.29 2.05
CA GLN A 184 17.76 -18.55 2.06
C GLN A 184 16.81 -19.05 3.15
N ALA A 185 16.66 -20.38 3.29
CA ALA A 185 15.80 -20.99 4.29
C ALA A 185 16.27 -20.65 5.72
N LEU A 186 17.59 -20.73 5.98
CA LEU A 186 18.18 -20.32 7.26
C LEU A 186 17.95 -18.84 7.56
N THR A 187 18.02 -17.99 6.54
CA THR A 187 17.75 -16.55 6.64
C THR A 187 16.28 -16.27 6.96
N LEU A 188 15.36 -17.00 6.32
CA LEU A 188 13.92 -16.89 6.57
C LEU A 188 13.52 -17.43 7.96
N SER A 189 14.29 -18.36 8.51
CA SER A 189 14.09 -18.88 9.87
C SER A 189 14.76 -18.05 10.97
N HIS A 190 15.33 -16.89 10.63
CA HIS A 190 16.00 -15.95 11.54
C HIS A 190 17.07 -16.62 12.44
N VAL A 191 17.83 -17.55 11.87
CA VAL A 191 19.06 -18.08 12.49
C VAL A 191 20.06 -16.93 12.65
N ASP A 192 20.88 -16.98 13.70
CA ASP A 192 21.90 -15.95 13.97
C ASP A 192 22.77 -15.73 12.72
N PRO A 193 22.80 -14.51 12.14
CA PRO A 193 23.62 -14.18 10.98
C PRO A 193 25.12 -14.42 11.21
N HIS A 194 25.55 -14.44 12.47
CA HIS A 194 26.93 -14.73 12.88
C HIS A 194 27.19 -16.18 13.25
N SER A 195 26.22 -17.09 13.05
CA SER A 195 26.45 -18.51 13.24
C SER A 195 27.52 -19.04 12.28
N SER A 196 28.34 -19.97 12.75
CA SER A 196 29.42 -20.59 11.97
C SER A 196 28.92 -21.21 10.67
N LEU A 197 27.76 -21.86 10.69
CA LEU A 197 27.06 -22.38 9.52
C LEU A 197 26.78 -21.30 8.47
N VAL A 198 26.11 -20.20 8.86
CA VAL A 198 25.75 -19.12 7.91
C VAL A 198 27.02 -18.47 7.33
N LEU A 199 28.04 -18.24 8.16
CA LEU A 199 29.32 -17.69 7.71
C LEU A 199 30.04 -18.63 6.73
N SER A 200 30.03 -19.94 6.98
CA SER A 200 30.62 -20.96 6.10
C SER A 200 29.92 -20.99 4.74
N LEU A 201 28.58 -21.03 4.73
CA LEU A 201 27.78 -21.01 3.49
C LEU A 201 27.96 -19.71 2.71
N VAL A 202 28.00 -18.55 3.38
CA VAL A 202 28.25 -17.28 2.70
C VAL A 202 29.66 -17.20 2.13
N ALA A 203 30.68 -17.69 2.84
CA ALA A 203 32.05 -17.73 2.35
C ALA A 203 32.17 -18.59 1.08
N GLU A 204 31.47 -19.72 1.05
CA GLU A 204 31.41 -20.59 -0.13
C GLU A 204 30.67 -19.92 -1.29
N CYS A 205 29.51 -19.29 -1.06
CA CYS A 205 28.81 -18.48 -2.06
C CYS A 205 29.71 -17.38 -2.64
N GLN A 206 30.46 -16.67 -1.79
CA GLN A 206 31.41 -15.64 -2.20
C GLN A 206 32.54 -16.21 -3.07
N ARG A 207 33.03 -17.41 -2.76
CA ARG A 207 34.07 -18.10 -3.54
C ARG A 207 33.56 -18.46 -4.94
N ARG A 208 32.35 -19.03 -5.04
CA ARG A 208 31.73 -19.39 -6.33
C ARG A 208 31.36 -18.16 -7.16
N LEU A 209 30.90 -17.10 -6.49
CA LEU A 209 30.61 -15.82 -7.12
C LEU A 209 31.86 -15.22 -7.77
N LYS A 210 33.02 -15.25 -7.10
CA LYS A 210 34.29 -14.78 -7.69
C LYS A 210 34.72 -15.60 -8.92
N GLY A 211 34.34 -16.88 -8.98
CA GLY A 211 34.57 -17.75 -10.14
C GLY A 211 33.58 -17.55 -11.30
N GLY A 212 32.49 -16.80 -11.09
CA GLY A 212 31.46 -16.56 -12.12
C GLY A 212 30.63 -17.78 -12.49
N GLY A 213 30.53 -18.78 -11.60
CA GLY A 213 29.87 -20.05 -11.90
C GLY A 213 28.38 -20.14 -11.56
N LEU A 214 27.80 -19.12 -10.91
CA LEU A 214 26.42 -19.17 -10.41
C LEU A 214 25.40 -18.81 -11.50
N GLU A 215 24.37 -19.63 -11.65
CA GLU A 215 23.22 -19.36 -12.52
C GLU A 215 22.41 -18.13 -12.06
N VAL A 216 21.68 -17.51 -12.99
CA VAL A 216 20.84 -16.31 -12.77
C VAL A 216 19.89 -16.48 -11.58
N HIS A 217 19.16 -17.59 -11.52
CA HIS A 217 18.23 -17.86 -10.44
C HIS A 217 18.92 -17.93 -9.07
N SER A 218 20.09 -18.58 -9.03
CA SER A 218 20.90 -18.69 -7.81
C SER A 218 21.45 -17.34 -7.36
N LEU A 219 21.83 -16.47 -8.31
CA LEU A 219 22.26 -15.09 -8.02
C LEU A 219 21.13 -14.25 -7.42
N CYS A 220 19.90 -14.38 -7.92
CA CYS A 220 18.72 -13.70 -7.37
C CYS A 220 18.45 -14.14 -5.92
N ILE A 221 18.42 -15.45 -5.65
CA ILE A 221 18.23 -15.99 -4.30
C ILE A 221 19.34 -15.52 -3.35
N LEU A 222 20.59 -15.58 -3.80
CA LEU A 222 21.75 -15.12 -3.03
C LEU A 222 21.65 -13.63 -2.70
N GLY A 223 21.31 -12.80 -3.69
CA GLY A 223 21.16 -11.35 -3.50
C GLY A 223 20.12 -11.00 -2.44
N GLU A 224 18.94 -11.62 -2.50
CA GLU A 224 17.89 -11.42 -1.48
C GLU A 224 18.32 -11.90 -0.09
N SER A 225 19.03 -13.01 -0.02
CA SER A 225 19.53 -13.58 1.24
C SER A 225 20.60 -12.68 1.87
N LEU A 226 21.54 -12.17 1.06
CA LEU A 226 22.59 -11.25 1.52
C LEU A 226 22.03 -9.94 2.07
N ILE A 227 20.99 -9.37 1.45
CA ILE A 227 20.33 -8.15 1.94
C ILE A 227 19.81 -8.36 3.36
N LYS A 228 19.21 -9.53 3.64
CA LYS A 228 18.65 -9.84 4.96
C LYS A 228 19.74 -10.14 6.00
N LEU A 229 20.83 -10.80 5.60
CA LEU A 229 21.89 -11.22 6.51
C LEU A 229 22.92 -10.12 6.83
N GLN A 230 23.34 -9.37 5.81
CA GLN A 230 24.48 -8.43 5.89
C GLN A 230 24.08 -6.99 5.56
N GLY A 231 22.83 -6.76 5.18
CA GLY A 231 22.33 -5.45 4.78
C GLY A 231 22.60 -5.10 3.30
N PRO A 232 21.94 -4.04 2.80
CA PRO A 232 21.99 -3.64 1.39
C PRO A 232 23.34 -3.04 0.95
N GLY A 233 24.23 -2.71 1.90
CA GLY A 233 25.55 -2.14 1.62
C GLY A 233 26.67 -3.16 1.42
N CYS A 234 26.38 -4.46 1.44
CA CYS A 234 27.39 -5.51 1.38
C CYS A 234 28.18 -5.51 0.05
N ALA A 235 29.52 -5.62 0.13
CA ALA A 235 30.39 -5.70 -1.05
C ALA A 235 30.13 -6.94 -1.93
N THR A 236 29.69 -8.06 -1.34
CA THR A 236 29.29 -9.25 -2.11
C THR A 236 28.05 -8.98 -2.95
N LEU A 237 27.11 -8.17 -2.44
CA LEU A 237 25.91 -7.81 -3.18
C LEU A 237 26.22 -6.97 -4.43
N GLU A 238 27.25 -6.12 -4.38
CA GLU A 238 27.74 -5.39 -5.56
C GLU A 238 28.22 -6.36 -6.65
N LEU A 239 28.96 -7.40 -6.29
CA LEU A 239 29.41 -8.42 -7.24
C LEU A 239 28.24 -9.19 -7.85
N VAL A 240 27.23 -9.54 -7.04
CA VAL A 240 25.99 -10.17 -7.53
C VAL A 240 25.29 -9.26 -8.53
N MET A 241 25.13 -7.97 -8.20
CA MET A 241 24.53 -6.99 -9.10
C MET A 241 25.32 -6.85 -10.41
N CYS A 242 26.65 -6.75 -10.34
CA CYS A 242 27.49 -6.66 -11.54
C CYS A 242 27.41 -7.89 -12.45
N GLN A 243 27.13 -9.08 -11.91
CA GLN A 243 26.91 -10.28 -12.71
C GLN A 243 25.52 -10.27 -13.34
N LEU A 244 24.47 -10.00 -12.54
CA LEU A 244 23.10 -9.91 -13.02
C LEU A 244 22.91 -8.85 -14.12
N GLU A 245 23.67 -7.75 -14.09
CA GLU A 245 23.65 -6.71 -15.13
C GLU A 245 24.25 -7.14 -16.47
N ARG A 246 25.12 -8.16 -16.48
CA ARG A 246 25.77 -8.68 -17.70
C ARG A 246 24.91 -9.72 -18.41
N GLU A 247 24.06 -10.41 -17.66
CA GLU A 247 23.18 -11.44 -18.19
C GLU A 247 22.05 -10.87 -19.06
N LYS A 248 21.56 -11.71 -19.97
CA LYS A 248 20.46 -11.35 -20.87
C LYS A 248 19.13 -11.52 -20.15
N LEU A 249 18.28 -10.49 -20.17
CA LEU A 249 16.99 -10.52 -19.48
C LEU A 249 16.04 -11.62 -19.99
N GLU A 250 16.25 -12.11 -21.21
CA GLU A 250 15.51 -13.23 -21.79
C GLU A 250 15.72 -14.56 -21.05
N GLU A 251 16.79 -14.70 -20.28
CA GLU A 251 17.11 -15.90 -19.50
C GLU A 251 16.44 -15.91 -18.10
N PHE A 252 15.80 -14.81 -17.72
CA PHE A 252 15.21 -14.63 -16.40
C PHE A 252 13.77 -15.13 -16.35
N THR A 253 13.44 -15.86 -15.29
CA THR A 253 12.05 -16.20 -14.99
C THR A 253 11.28 -14.96 -14.48
N PRO A 254 9.94 -14.93 -14.57
CA PRO A 254 9.15 -13.85 -13.97
C PRO A 254 9.45 -13.63 -12.48
N GLU A 255 9.72 -14.70 -11.73
CA GLU A 255 10.10 -14.67 -10.32
C GLU A 255 11.46 -13.99 -10.12
N ASP A 256 12.43 -14.24 -10.99
CA ASP A 256 13.73 -13.59 -10.97
C ASP A 256 13.62 -12.09 -11.25
N ILE A 257 12.76 -11.69 -12.21
CA ILE A 257 12.49 -10.28 -12.49
C ILE A 257 11.95 -9.58 -11.24
N VAL A 258 11.02 -10.22 -10.51
CA VAL A 258 10.48 -9.67 -9.25
C VAL A 258 11.55 -9.62 -8.16
N ALA A 259 12.44 -10.62 -8.09
CA ALA A 259 13.59 -10.61 -7.17
C ALA A 259 14.55 -9.44 -7.48
N LEU A 260 14.83 -9.15 -8.76
CA LEU A 260 15.65 -8.00 -9.16
C LEU A 260 15.07 -6.68 -8.66
N TYR A 261 13.76 -6.47 -8.80
CA TYR A 261 13.10 -5.27 -8.26
C TYR A 261 13.23 -5.19 -6.74
N ARG A 262 13.10 -6.31 -6.02
CA ARG A 262 13.28 -6.37 -4.55
C ARG A 262 14.71 -6.07 -4.12
N ILE A 263 15.70 -6.62 -4.83
CA ILE A 263 17.13 -6.37 -4.59
C ILE A 263 17.45 -4.89 -4.79
N LEU A 264 17.02 -4.32 -5.93
CA LEU A 264 17.23 -2.92 -6.26
C LEU A 264 16.51 -2.00 -5.26
N GLN A 265 15.28 -2.34 -4.87
CA GLN A 265 14.51 -1.61 -3.86
C GLN A 265 15.23 -1.54 -2.51
N ALA A 266 15.95 -2.60 -2.11
CA ALA A 266 16.74 -2.57 -0.89
C ALA A 266 17.99 -1.68 -1.02
N CYS A 267 18.55 -1.55 -2.23
CA CYS A 267 19.80 -0.84 -2.52
C CYS A 267 19.59 0.63 -2.95
N THR A 268 18.73 1.38 -2.26
CA THR A 268 18.32 2.74 -2.69
C THR A 268 19.47 3.75 -2.84
N GLU A 269 20.57 3.57 -2.11
CA GLU A 269 21.72 4.49 -2.12
C GLU A 269 22.49 4.46 -3.45
N LYS A 270 22.40 3.35 -4.20
CA LYS A 270 23.16 3.12 -5.45
C LYS A 270 22.28 3.11 -6.69
N VAL A 271 21.03 3.57 -6.60
CA VAL A 271 20.07 3.57 -7.72
C VAL A 271 20.62 4.28 -8.96
N GLY A 272 21.38 5.37 -8.76
CA GLY A 272 22.01 6.09 -9.87
C GLY A 272 23.02 5.25 -10.66
N GLN A 273 23.74 4.33 -10.01
CA GLN A 273 24.72 3.45 -10.66
C GLN A 273 24.03 2.40 -11.55
N HIS A 274 22.88 1.89 -11.09
CA HIS A 274 22.13 0.83 -11.76
C HIS A 274 20.99 1.36 -12.66
N GLN A 275 20.91 2.67 -12.90
CA GLN A 275 19.78 3.28 -13.62
C GLN A 275 19.63 2.79 -15.07
N ALA A 276 20.76 2.52 -15.76
CA ALA A 276 20.72 1.98 -17.12
C ALA A 276 20.14 0.56 -17.14
N PHE A 277 20.51 -0.27 -16.16
CA PHE A 277 19.95 -1.60 -15.99
C PHE A 277 18.47 -1.56 -15.59
N LEU A 278 18.09 -0.69 -14.64
CA LEU A 278 16.69 -0.45 -14.27
C LEU A 278 15.82 -0.05 -15.47
N ASN A 279 16.32 0.80 -16.37
CA ASN A 279 15.58 1.16 -17.58
C ASN A 279 15.38 -0.03 -18.53
N LYS A 280 16.40 -0.89 -18.70
CA LYS A 280 16.27 -2.13 -19.46
C LYS A 280 15.26 -3.08 -18.81
N LEU A 281 15.35 -3.24 -17.49
CA LEU A 281 14.44 -4.06 -16.69
C LEU A 281 12.99 -3.56 -16.79
N ASN A 282 12.75 -2.25 -16.70
CA ASN A 282 11.43 -1.65 -16.85
C ASN A 282 10.82 -1.93 -18.24
N ASN A 283 11.64 -1.86 -19.30
CA ASN A 283 11.19 -2.16 -20.66
C ASN A 283 10.91 -3.65 -20.86
N PHE A 284 11.76 -4.53 -20.33
CA PHE A 284 11.56 -5.97 -20.40
C PHE A 284 10.36 -6.41 -19.55
N ALA A 285 10.17 -5.83 -18.36
CA ALA A 285 9.07 -6.16 -17.47
C ALA A 285 7.69 -6.01 -18.14
N LEU A 286 7.58 -5.17 -19.17
CA LEU A 286 6.37 -5.08 -20.00
C LEU A 286 6.00 -6.41 -20.66
N SER A 287 6.98 -7.21 -21.11
CA SER A 287 6.70 -8.51 -21.74
C SER A 287 6.12 -9.49 -20.72
N VAL A 288 6.64 -9.55 -19.50
CA VAL A 288 6.27 -10.56 -18.50
C VAL A 288 4.99 -10.25 -17.69
N VAL A 289 4.44 -9.02 -17.77
CA VAL A 289 3.28 -8.59 -16.94
C VAL A 289 2.12 -9.60 -16.92
N TYR A 290 1.83 -10.26 -18.04
CA TYR A 290 0.71 -11.20 -18.14
C TYR A 290 0.88 -12.47 -17.29
N SER A 291 2.12 -12.80 -16.91
CA SER A 291 2.46 -14.00 -16.13
C SER A 291 2.57 -13.72 -14.63
N LEU A 292 2.50 -12.45 -14.22
CA LEU A 292 2.72 -12.07 -12.83
C LEU A 292 1.51 -12.38 -11.95
N SER A 293 1.78 -12.81 -10.72
CA SER A 293 0.78 -12.95 -9.67
C SER A 293 0.38 -11.59 -9.08
N PRO A 294 -0.75 -11.50 -8.34
CA PRO A 294 -1.13 -10.28 -7.61
C PRO A 294 0.00 -9.78 -6.69
N THR A 295 0.62 -10.68 -5.94
CA THR A 295 1.74 -10.38 -5.06
C THR A 295 2.91 -9.77 -5.82
N SER A 296 3.32 -10.38 -6.92
CA SER A 296 4.41 -9.90 -7.77
C SER A 296 4.12 -8.51 -8.36
N MET A 297 2.89 -8.28 -8.84
CA MET A 297 2.49 -6.95 -9.35
C MET A 297 2.57 -5.87 -8.27
N SER A 298 2.07 -6.17 -7.06
CA SER A 298 2.12 -5.21 -5.93
C SER A 298 3.56 -4.91 -5.50
N GLN A 299 4.44 -5.92 -5.53
CA GLN A 299 5.87 -5.78 -5.20
C GLN A 299 6.60 -4.92 -6.23
N ILE A 300 6.39 -5.16 -7.53
CA ILE A 300 7.00 -4.33 -8.59
C ILE A 300 6.53 -2.88 -8.48
N LEU A 301 5.21 -2.65 -8.30
CA LEU A 301 4.67 -1.30 -8.11
C LEU A 301 5.29 -0.59 -6.90
N SER A 302 5.42 -1.28 -5.76
CA SER A 302 6.07 -0.76 -4.57
C SER A 302 7.56 -0.45 -4.80
N ALA A 303 8.28 -1.33 -5.48
CA ALA A 303 9.69 -1.11 -5.83
C ALA A 303 9.86 0.12 -6.72
N LEU A 304 8.99 0.31 -7.72
CA LEU A 304 9.04 1.49 -8.60
C LEU A 304 8.85 2.80 -7.81
N VAL A 305 7.99 2.82 -6.79
CA VAL A 305 7.79 3.98 -5.90
C VAL A 305 9.06 4.28 -5.12
N VAL A 306 9.61 3.28 -4.43
CA VAL A 306 10.82 3.44 -3.59
C VAL A 306 12.03 3.87 -4.42
N LEU A 307 12.15 3.34 -5.64
CA LEU A 307 13.21 3.65 -6.60
C LEU A 307 12.99 4.97 -7.37
N ASP A 308 11.90 5.70 -7.10
CA ASP A 308 11.52 6.95 -7.76
C ASP A 308 11.53 6.86 -9.31
N GLN A 309 11.03 5.76 -9.86
CA GLN A 309 11.07 5.49 -11.30
C GLN A 309 9.93 6.17 -12.06
N THR A 310 9.83 7.50 -11.97
CA THR A 310 8.72 8.27 -12.57
C THR A 310 8.68 8.26 -14.10
N GLN A 311 9.73 7.73 -14.73
CA GLN A 311 9.88 7.54 -16.17
C GLN A 311 9.31 6.18 -16.63
N ALA A 312 9.08 5.24 -15.72
CA ALA A 312 8.52 3.92 -16.02
C ALA A 312 6.98 3.92 -16.19
N LEU A 313 6.40 5.05 -16.63
CA LEU A 313 4.95 5.18 -16.83
C LEU A 313 4.34 4.11 -17.74
N PRO A 314 4.98 3.66 -18.84
CA PRO A 314 4.42 2.57 -19.66
C PRO A 314 4.21 1.28 -18.86
N LEU A 315 5.14 0.95 -17.95
CA LEU A 315 5.04 -0.22 -17.10
C LEU A 315 3.95 -0.06 -16.05
N VAL A 316 3.88 1.10 -15.39
CA VAL A 316 2.81 1.42 -14.42
C VAL A 316 1.43 1.32 -15.07
N ILE A 317 1.26 1.86 -16.28
CA ILE A 317 0.00 1.77 -17.02
C ILE A 317 -0.33 0.32 -17.40
N LYS A 318 0.67 -0.46 -17.83
CA LYS A 318 0.45 -1.87 -18.19
C LYS A 318 0.06 -2.69 -16.96
N LEU A 319 0.81 -2.58 -15.86
CA LEU A 319 0.47 -3.22 -14.58
C LEU A 319 -0.94 -2.81 -14.12
N GLY A 320 -1.27 -1.52 -14.20
CA GLY A 320 -2.57 -0.99 -13.81
C GLY A 320 -3.75 -1.67 -14.48
N LYS A 321 -3.65 -1.95 -15.79
CA LYS A 321 -4.68 -2.69 -16.54
C LYS A 321 -4.91 -4.12 -16.03
N TYR A 322 -3.86 -4.80 -15.59
CA TYR A 322 -3.95 -6.19 -15.11
C TYR A 322 -4.41 -6.26 -13.65
N VAL A 323 -3.94 -5.32 -12.82
CA VAL A 323 -4.36 -5.16 -11.42
C VAL A 323 -5.88 -5.10 -11.28
N VAL A 324 -6.60 -4.47 -12.22
CA VAL A 324 -8.08 -4.39 -12.21
C VAL A 324 -8.74 -5.77 -12.03
N ARG A 325 -8.18 -6.82 -12.63
CA ARG A 325 -8.74 -8.18 -12.57
C ARG A 325 -8.55 -8.85 -11.22
N HIS A 326 -7.60 -8.38 -10.43
CA HIS A 326 -7.19 -8.99 -9.17
C HIS A 326 -7.72 -8.24 -7.93
N ILE A 327 -8.41 -7.10 -8.10
CA ILE A 327 -8.94 -6.30 -6.98
C ILE A 327 -9.71 -7.13 -5.93
N PRO A 328 -10.66 -8.00 -6.31
CA PRO A 328 -11.40 -8.79 -5.31
C PRO A 328 -10.56 -9.82 -4.55
N HIS A 329 -9.37 -10.17 -5.06
CA HIS A 329 -8.50 -11.23 -4.54
C HIS A 329 -7.24 -10.70 -3.85
N PHE A 330 -7.01 -9.39 -3.87
CA PHE A 330 -5.87 -8.81 -3.18
C PHE A 330 -6.04 -8.93 -1.67
N THR A 331 -4.93 -9.20 -0.99
CA THR A 331 -4.81 -8.93 0.44
C THR A 331 -4.82 -7.42 0.70
N ASN A 332 -5.12 -7.02 1.94
CA ASN A 332 -5.10 -5.62 2.36
C ASN A 332 -3.73 -4.96 2.09
N GLU A 333 -2.64 -5.67 2.35
CA GLU A 333 -1.27 -5.21 2.14
C GLU A 333 -0.96 -4.96 0.65
N GLU A 334 -1.38 -5.87 -0.23
CA GLU A 334 -1.14 -5.75 -1.67
C GLU A 334 -1.96 -4.59 -2.26
N LEU A 335 -3.24 -4.46 -1.89
CA LEU A 335 -4.09 -3.37 -2.35
C LEU A 335 -3.56 -2.01 -1.88
N ARG A 336 -3.06 -1.93 -0.64
CA ARG A 336 -2.42 -0.69 -0.13
C ARG A 336 -1.22 -0.29 -0.98
N LYS A 337 -0.30 -1.22 -1.28
CA LYS A 337 0.88 -0.95 -2.13
C LYS A 337 0.51 -0.48 -3.53
N VAL A 338 -0.53 -1.09 -4.12
CA VAL A 338 -1.06 -0.69 -5.44
C VAL A 338 -1.60 0.74 -5.40
N LEU A 339 -2.45 1.07 -4.41
CA LEU A 339 -3.02 2.41 -4.27
C LEU A 339 -1.94 3.46 -4.02
N GLU A 340 -0.96 3.17 -3.16
CA GLU A 340 0.19 4.03 -2.91
C GLU A 340 0.96 4.33 -4.20
N ALA A 341 1.23 3.29 -5.00
CA ALA A 341 1.90 3.47 -6.30
C ALA A 341 1.08 4.32 -7.26
N PHE A 342 -0.24 4.13 -7.35
CA PHE A 342 -1.06 4.94 -8.27
C PHE A 342 -1.19 6.39 -7.81
N ILE A 343 -1.28 6.63 -6.49
CA ILE A 343 -1.18 7.97 -5.91
C ILE A 343 0.13 8.61 -6.33
N TYR A 344 1.26 7.93 -6.08
CA TYR A 344 2.61 8.40 -6.38
C TYR A 344 2.83 8.74 -7.86
N PHE A 345 2.48 7.83 -8.76
CA PHE A 345 2.75 7.98 -10.20
C PHE A 345 1.76 8.87 -10.95
N GLY A 346 0.75 9.43 -10.30
CA GLY A 346 -0.26 10.17 -11.04
C GLY A 346 -1.26 9.26 -11.79
N HIS A 347 -1.19 7.94 -11.66
CA HIS A 347 -1.99 7.02 -12.47
C HIS A 347 -3.48 7.06 -12.07
N ASN A 348 -4.36 7.17 -13.07
CA ASN A 348 -5.80 7.13 -12.91
C ASN A 348 -6.41 6.33 -14.07
N ASP A 349 -7.15 5.27 -13.74
CA ASP A 349 -7.87 4.44 -14.70
C ASP A 349 -9.33 4.27 -14.24
N ARG A 350 -10.27 4.57 -15.13
CA ARG A 350 -11.71 4.41 -14.89
C ARG A 350 -12.09 2.95 -14.58
N PHE A 351 -11.39 1.98 -15.18
CA PHE A 351 -11.68 0.57 -14.95
C PHE A 351 -11.22 0.13 -13.56
N PHE A 352 -10.06 0.62 -13.12
CA PHE A 352 -9.58 0.44 -11.76
C PHE A 352 -10.55 1.05 -10.75
N THR A 353 -10.97 2.31 -10.94
CA THR A 353 -11.94 2.97 -10.06
C THR A 353 -13.25 2.19 -9.95
N LYS A 354 -13.79 1.70 -11.08
CA LYS A 354 -15.04 0.93 -11.08
C LYS A 354 -14.91 -0.41 -10.35
N ALA A 355 -13.78 -1.11 -10.50
CA ALA A 355 -13.55 -2.34 -9.77
C ALA A 355 -13.33 -2.09 -8.28
N LEU A 356 -12.70 -0.96 -7.92
CA LEU A 356 -12.56 -0.52 -6.53
C LEU A 356 -13.91 -0.19 -5.90
N GLU A 357 -14.81 0.48 -6.63
CA GLU A 357 -16.19 0.73 -6.20
C GLU A 357 -16.93 -0.55 -5.82
N GLN A 358 -16.84 -1.57 -6.68
CA GLN A 358 -17.49 -2.85 -6.45
C GLN A 358 -16.92 -3.57 -5.23
N HIS A 359 -15.60 -3.55 -5.06
CA HIS A 359 -14.94 -4.17 -3.92
C HIS A 359 -15.25 -3.44 -2.61
N VAL A 360 -15.10 -2.12 -2.55
CA VAL A 360 -15.39 -1.34 -1.34
C VAL A 360 -16.85 -1.49 -0.92
N ALA A 361 -17.78 -1.48 -1.88
CA ALA A 361 -19.20 -1.70 -1.58
C ALA A 361 -19.49 -3.10 -1.03
N SER A 362 -18.74 -4.13 -1.45
CA SER A 362 -18.96 -5.51 -0.98
C SER A 362 -18.35 -5.80 0.40
N VAL A 363 -17.29 -5.08 0.80
CA VAL A 363 -16.54 -5.32 2.06
C VAL A 363 -16.47 -4.09 2.99
N CYS A 364 -17.33 -3.10 2.79
CA CYS A 364 -17.36 -1.78 3.47
C CYS A 364 -17.06 -1.78 4.99
N LEU A 365 -17.59 -2.76 5.74
CA LEU A 365 -17.43 -2.82 7.21
C LEU A 365 -16.33 -3.79 7.71
N THR A 366 -15.73 -4.55 6.79
CA THR A 366 -14.70 -5.56 7.09
C THR A 366 -13.32 -5.17 6.57
N LEU A 367 -13.24 -4.12 5.74
CA LEU A 367 -11.98 -3.60 5.23
C LEU A 367 -11.09 -3.11 6.37
N ASP A 368 -9.79 -3.34 6.21
CA ASP A 368 -8.79 -2.83 7.13
C ASP A 368 -8.78 -1.27 7.10
N PRO A 369 -8.72 -0.60 8.27
CA PRO A 369 -8.72 0.86 8.36
C PRO A 369 -7.67 1.54 7.47
N GLU A 370 -6.50 0.95 7.31
CA GLU A 370 -5.42 1.50 6.50
C GLU A 370 -5.78 1.47 5.00
N VAL A 371 -6.43 0.39 4.55
CA VAL A 371 -6.91 0.28 3.16
C VAL A 371 -8.00 1.29 2.87
N VAL A 372 -8.99 1.43 3.77
CA VAL A 372 -10.08 2.42 3.62
C VAL A 372 -9.51 3.84 3.52
N SER A 373 -8.54 4.17 4.39
CA SER A 373 -7.85 5.45 4.36
C SER A 373 -7.15 5.69 3.03
N LYS A 374 -6.42 4.68 2.53
CA LYS A 374 -5.68 4.78 1.26
C LYS A 374 -6.58 4.89 0.04
N VAL A 375 -7.71 4.19 0.03
CA VAL A 375 -8.75 4.31 -1.02
C VAL A 375 -9.28 5.74 -1.07
N THR A 376 -9.57 6.33 0.09
CA THR A 376 -10.17 7.67 0.17
C THR A 376 -9.14 8.74 -0.18
N GLU A 377 -7.87 8.54 0.23
CA GLU A 377 -6.74 9.35 -0.23
C GLU A 377 -6.59 9.29 -1.76
N TYR A 378 -6.68 8.10 -2.37
CA TYR A 378 -6.61 7.94 -3.82
C TYR A 378 -7.70 8.78 -4.52
N CYS A 379 -8.95 8.70 -4.05
CA CYS A 379 -10.05 9.52 -4.57
C CYS A 379 -9.76 11.03 -4.44
N SER A 380 -9.26 11.47 -3.28
CA SER A 380 -8.90 12.86 -2.98
C SER A 380 -7.79 13.41 -3.87
N ARG A 381 -6.72 12.62 -4.04
CA ARG A 381 -5.52 13.01 -4.81
C ARG A 381 -5.82 13.04 -6.31
N LYS A 382 -6.63 12.10 -6.79
CA LYS A 382 -7.00 11.99 -8.22
C LYS A 382 -8.25 12.78 -8.59
N ARG A 383 -8.89 13.45 -7.63
CA ARG A 383 -10.15 14.18 -7.82
C ARG A 383 -11.26 13.30 -8.39
N ILE A 384 -11.37 12.08 -7.88
CA ILE A 384 -12.37 11.10 -8.29
C ILE A 384 -13.55 11.18 -7.32
N LEU A 385 -14.65 11.74 -7.80
CA LEU A 385 -15.92 11.73 -7.07
C LEU A 385 -16.65 10.39 -7.32
N SER A 386 -16.37 9.41 -6.47
CA SER A 386 -17.05 8.12 -6.47
C SER A 386 -18.05 8.04 -5.33
N LYS A 387 -19.34 8.21 -5.63
CA LYS A 387 -20.42 8.14 -4.63
C LYS A 387 -20.43 6.80 -3.88
N PRO A 388 -20.35 5.62 -4.56
CA PRO A 388 -20.37 4.34 -3.85
C PRO A 388 -19.23 4.20 -2.83
N ILE A 389 -18.02 4.66 -3.16
CA ILE A 389 -16.88 4.63 -2.25
C ILE A 389 -17.10 5.59 -1.08
N LEU A 390 -17.48 6.85 -1.37
CA LEU A 390 -17.63 7.86 -0.32
C LEU A 390 -18.80 7.57 0.62
N ASP A 391 -19.91 7.01 0.10
CA ASP A 391 -21.05 6.58 0.91
C ASP A 391 -20.68 5.41 1.83
N ALA A 392 -19.93 4.43 1.30
CA ALA A 392 -19.39 3.33 2.08
C ALA A 392 -18.45 3.83 3.19
N VAL A 393 -17.50 4.71 2.85
CA VAL A 393 -16.57 5.31 3.82
C VAL A 393 -17.31 6.08 4.92
N ALA A 394 -18.35 6.84 4.56
CA ALA A 394 -19.17 7.55 5.54
C ALA A 394 -19.85 6.58 6.51
N GLU A 395 -20.39 5.46 6.01
CA GLU A 395 -21.00 4.41 6.83
C GLU A 395 -19.97 3.71 7.74
N THR A 396 -18.80 3.33 7.21
CA THR A 396 -17.71 2.74 7.99
C THR A 396 -17.26 3.65 9.12
N PHE A 397 -17.12 4.96 8.84
CA PHE A 397 -16.73 5.94 9.86
C PHE A 397 -17.80 6.08 10.95
N VAL A 398 -19.09 6.13 10.59
CA VAL A 398 -20.18 6.19 11.57
C VAL A 398 -20.16 4.98 12.51
N CYS A 399 -19.93 3.78 11.95
CA CYS A 399 -19.98 2.53 12.68
C CYS A 399 -18.70 2.21 13.47
N GLN A 400 -17.52 2.63 12.99
CA GLN A 400 -16.23 2.12 13.47
C GLN A 400 -15.16 3.22 13.63
N SER A 401 -15.55 4.47 13.89
CA SER A 401 -14.63 5.62 14.05
C SER A 401 -13.45 5.37 15.01
N GLU A 402 -13.66 4.53 16.02
CA GLU A 402 -12.74 4.22 17.10
C GLU A 402 -11.52 3.42 16.62
N LYS A 403 -11.63 2.77 15.45
CA LYS A 403 -10.53 2.03 14.83
C LYS A 403 -9.52 2.93 14.11
N PHE A 404 -9.85 4.21 13.90
CA PHE A 404 -9.05 5.11 13.07
C PHE A 404 -8.18 6.03 13.92
N SER A 405 -6.93 6.18 13.51
CA SER A 405 -6.03 7.21 14.05
C SER A 405 -6.44 8.62 13.60
N PRO A 406 -6.03 9.70 14.28
CA PRO A 406 -6.32 11.08 13.89
C PRO A 406 -5.94 11.40 12.43
N HIS A 407 -4.81 10.84 11.97
CA HIS A 407 -4.35 11.00 10.60
C HIS A 407 -5.32 10.36 9.60
N GLN A 408 -5.68 9.10 9.84
CA GLN A 408 -6.63 8.38 8.98
C GLN A 408 -8.00 9.07 8.98
N ILE A 409 -8.50 9.55 10.13
CA ILE A 409 -9.73 10.34 10.19
C ILE A 409 -9.63 11.55 9.26
N SER A 410 -8.54 12.30 9.27
CA SER A 410 -8.37 13.41 8.33
C SER A 410 -8.36 12.98 6.86
N GLU A 411 -7.80 11.82 6.52
CA GLU A 411 -7.81 11.28 5.17
C GLU A 411 -9.22 10.83 4.73
N LEU A 412 -10.05 10.37 5.67
CA LEU A 412 -11.46 10.04 5.41
C LEU A 412 -12.34 11.29 5.23
N ILE A 413 -12.12 12.35 6.02
CA ILE A 413 -12.99 13.55 6.00
C ILE A 413 -12.64 14.51 4.85
N GLU A 414 -11.34 14.73 4.58
CA GLU A 414 -10.89 15.67 3.54
C GLU A 414 -11.59 15.52 2.19
N PRO A 415 -11.84 14.31 1.67
CA PRO A 415 -12.34 14.14 0.31
C PRO A 415 -13.79 14.62 0.17
N PHE A 416 -14.59 14.59 1.24
CA PHE A 416 -15.93 15.18 1.24
C PHE A 416 -15.87 16.69 1.00
N GLY A 417 -14.98 17.38 1.72
CA GLY A 417 -14.72 18.81 1.52
C GLY A 417 -14.17 19.14 0.13
N LYS A 418 -13.10 18.44 -0.26
CA LYS A 418 -12.36 18.71 -1.50
C LYS A 418 -13.13 18.37 -2.78
N LEU A 419 -13.95 17.31 -2.74
CA LEU A 419 -14.76 16.86 -3.87
C LEU A 419 -16.18 17.44 -3.84
N ASN A 420 -16.47 18.31 -2.85
CA ASN A 420 -17.77 18.92 -2.61
C ASN A 420 -18.91 17.88 -2.61
N TYR A 421 -18.81 16.88 -1.74
CA TYR A 421 -19.76 15.78 -1.65
C TYR A 421 -20.35 15.62 -0.27
N LEU A 422 -21.67 15.44 -0.22
CA LEU A 422 -22.44 15.18 0.99
C LEU A 422 -23.03 13.76 0.92
N PRO A 423 -22.70 12.85 1.85
CA PRO A 423 -23.22 11.49 1.82
C PRO A 423 -24.68 11.42 2.28
N PRO A 424 -25.44 10.37 1.90
CA PRO A 424 -26.84 10.19 2.32
C PRO A 424 -27.05 10.17 3.85
N ASN A 425 -26.06 9.68 4.60
CA ASN A 425 -26.07 9.60 6.07
C ASN A 425 -25.38 10.82 6.74
N ALA A 426 -25.24 11.96 6.05
CA ALA A 426 -24.53 13.15 6.51
C ALA A 426 -24.82 13.56 7.96
N SER A 427 -26.08 13.54 8.40
CA SER A 427 -26.43 13.90 9.79
C SER A 427 -25.76 13.00 10.82
N ALA A 428 -25.75 11.68 10.60
CA ALA A 428 -25.07 10.73 11.49
C ALA A 428 -23.54 10.87 11.38
N PHE A 429 -23.03 11.05 10.16
CA PHE A 429 -21.62 11.21 9.87
C PHE A 429 -21.00 12.42 10.58
N PHE A 430 -21.56 13.62 10.40
CA PHE A 430 -21.03 14.83 11.05
C PHE A 430 -21.27 14.84 12.55
N ARG A 431 -22.37 14.28 13.04
CA ARG A 431 -22.58 14.12 14.49
C ARG A 431 -21.50 13.21 15.10
N LYS A 432 -21.18 12.10 14.43
CA LYS A 432 -20.11 11.20 14.88
C LYS A 432 -18.76 11.92 14.87
N LEU A 433 -18.44 12.65 13.80
CA LEU A 433 -17.22 13.44 13.70
C LEU A 433 -17.12 14.49 14.81
N GLU A 434 -18.18 15.27 15.02
CA GLU A 434 -18.24 16.30 16.06
C GLU A 434 -18.00 15.68 17.44
N ASN A 435 -18.67 14.57 17.76
CA ASN A 435 -18.47 13.85 19.01
C ASN A 435 -17.01 13.40 19.17
N THR A 436 -16.43 12.78 18.15
CA THR A 436 -15.02 12.33 18.17
C THR A 436 -14.05 13.49 18.37
N LEU A 437 -14.28 14.63 17.72
CA LEU A 437 -13.46 15.83 17.90
C LEU A 437 -13.65 16.48 19.27
N LEU A 438 -14.85 16.44 19.85
CA LEU A 438 -15.11 16.96 21.20
C LEU A 438 -14.46 16.09 22.28
N THR A 439 -14.58 14.77 22.18
CA THR A 439 -14.04 13.82 23.16
C THR A 439 -12.51 13.75 23.11
N HIS A 440 -11.93 13.83 21.91
CA HIS A 440 -10.50 13.63 21.70
C HIS A 440 -9.77 14.86 21.13
N PHE A 441 -10.29 16.08 21.32
CA PHE A 441 -9.74 17.32 20.73
C PHE A 441 -8.21 17.46 20.87
N ASN A 442 -7.67 17.18 22.07
CA ASN A 442 -6.25 17.34 22.36
C ASN A 442 -5.36 16.23 21.77
N TYR A 443 -5.95 15.10 21.39
CA TYR A 443 -5.27 13.96 20.75
C TYR A 443 -4.96 14.24 19.27
N PHE A 444 -5.76 15.07 18.60
CA PHE A 444 -5.49 15.44 17.22
C PHE A 444 -4.27 16.36 17.09
N PRO A 445 -3.33 16.07 16.18
CA PRO A 445 -2.31 17.02 15.79
C PRO A 445 -2.96 18.32 15.26
N PRO A 446 -2.45 19.52 15.58
CA PRO A 446 -3.10 20.78 15.20
C PRO A 446 -3.34 20.96 13.70
N LYS A 447 -2.36 20.56 12.86
CA LYS A 447 -2.49 20.64 11.38
C LYS A 447 -3.58 19.69 10.87
N THR A 448 -3.66 18.49 11.43
CA THR A 448 -4.71 17.50 11.13
C THR A 448 -6.09 18.02 11.52
N LEU A 449 -6.22 18.59 12.72
CA LEU A 449 -7.48 19.17 13.18
C LEU A 449 -7.92 20.33 12.29
N LEU A 450 -7.02 21.25 11.98
CA LEU A 450 -7.29 22.39 11.09
C LEU A 450 -7.81 21.92 9.73
N LYS A 451 -7.18 20.89 9.16
CA LYS A 451 -7.56 20.29 7.88
C LYS A 451 -8.96 19.65 7.92
N ILE A 452 -9.30 18.93 8.99
CA ILE A 452 -10.66 18.37 9.18
C ILE A 452 -11.69 19.49 9.22
N LEU A 453 -11.49 20.49 10.07
CA LEU A 453 -12.44 21.60 10.23
C LEU A 453 -12.61 22.42 8.94
N HIS A 454 -11.51 22.69 8.25
CA HIS A 454 -11.52 23.34 6.93
C HIS A 454 -12.34 22.53 5.93
N SER A 455 -12.15 21.20 5.89
CA SER A 455 -12.89 20.32 4.99
C SER A 455 -14.39 20.34 5.25
N CYS A 456 -14.82 20.34 6.52
CA CYS A 456 -16.24 20.49 6.86
C CYS A 456 -16.80 21.84 6.37
N SER A 457 -16.02 22.91 6.48
CA SER A 457 -16.44 24.25 6.05
C SER A 457 -16.65 24.36 4.53
N LEU A 458 -15.94 23.57 3.73
CA LEU A 458 -16.09 23.55 2.26
C LEU A 458 -17.43 22.97 1.78
N ILE A 459 -18.08 22.14 2.61
CA ILE A 459 -19.38 21.50 2.34
C ILE A 459 -20.46 22.05 3.28
N GLU A 460 -20.35 23.32 3.64
CA GLU A 460 -21.34 24.07 4.42
C GLU A 460 -21.59 23.51 5.83
N CYS A 461 -20.73 22.62 6.33
CA CYS A 461 -20.76 22.09 7.69
C CYS A 461 -19.83 22.92 8.60
N HIS A 462 -20.25 24.13 8.93
CA HIS A 462 -19.38 25.12 9.60
C HIS A 462 -19.06 24.78 11.06
N PRO A 463 -17.77 24.60 11.45
CA PRO A 463 -17.38 24.16 12.79
C PRO A 463 -17.32 25.30 13.83
N VAL A 464 -18.41 26.05 13.97
CA VAL A 464 -18.53 27.23 14.85
C VAL A 464 -18.20 26.94 16.32
N ASN A 465 -18.51 25.74 16.78
CA ASN A 465 -18.25 25.21 18.13
C ASN A 465 -16.73 25.06 18.45
N PHE A 466 -15.88 24.95 17.43
CA PHE A 466 -14.43 24.80 17.61
C PHE A 466 -13.66 26.12 17.39
N MET A 467 -14.27 27.15 16.80
CA MET A 467 -13.59 28.39 16.40
C MET A 467 -12.84 29.09 17.55
N ALA A 468 -13.46 29.20 18.72
CA ALA A 468 -12.83 29.81 19.90
C ALA A 468 -11.58 29.04 20.36
N LYS A 469 -11.58 27.71 20.23
CA LYS A 469 -10.44 26.87 20.59
C LYS A 469 -9.31 27.03 19.58
N ILE A 470 -9.61 27.00 18.28
CA ILE A 470 -8.57 27.06 17.23
C ILE A 470 -7.99 28.46 17.03
N PHE A 471 -8.73 29.52 17.38
CA PHE A 471 -8.21 30.90 17.36
C PHE A 471 -7.56 31.32 18.67
N SER A 472 -7.51 30.43 19.67
CA SER A 472 -6.80 30.70 20.92
C SER A 472 -5.30 30.84 20.67
N PRO A 473 -4.60 31.75 21.40
CA PRO A 473 -3.15 31.88 21.30
C PRO A 473 -2.41 30.55 21.54
N TYR A 474 -2.92 29.73 22.46
CA TYR A 474 -2.37 28.41 22.77
C TYR A 474 -2.42 27.46 21.56
N PHE A 475 -3.57 27.35 20.88
CA PHE A 475 -3.68 26.50 19.70
C PHE A 475 -2.79 27.01 18.56
N LEU A 476 -2.76 28.32 18.33
CA LEU A 476 -1.96 28.93 17.26
C LEU A 476 -0.46 28.74 17.50
N GLN A 477 0.01 28.79 18.75
CA GLN A 477 1.38 28.46 19.11
C GLN A 477 1.67 26.96 18.89
N LYS A 478 0.75 26.07 19.27
CA LYS A 478 0.89 24.62 19.04
C LYS A 478 0.88 24.27 17.55
N LEU A 479 0.09 24.97 16.74
CA LEU A 479 0.03 24.83 15.29
C LEU A 479 1.33 25.26 14.61
N GLN A 480 1.97 26.32 15.13
CA GLN A 480 3.27 26.79 14.67
C GLN A 480 4.39 25.80 15.02
N GLY A 481 4.31 25.16 16.19
CA GLY A 481 5.31 24.20 16.63
C GLY A 481 6.69 24.85 16.77
N GLU A 482 7.72 24.19 16.28
CA GLU A 482 9.12 24.68 16.31
C GLU A 482 9.45 25.64 15.15
N GLU A 483 8.53 25.83 14.20
CA GLU A 483 8.76 26.69 13.03
C GLU A 483 8.75 28.18 13.42
N SER A 484 9.55 29.00 12.73
CA SER A 484 9.62 30.45 13.00
C SER A 484 8.36 31.19 12.58
N TYR A 485 7.56 30.64 11.65
CA TYR A 485 6.29 31.16 11.20
C TYR A 485 5.35 30.02 10.78
N LEU A 486 4.04 30.28 10.78
CA LEU A 486 3.06 29.33 10.26
C LEU A 486 3.16 29.20 8.75
N ASP A 487 3.14 27.97 8.25
CA ASP A 487 3.11 27.70 6.81
C ASP A 487 1.87 28.33 6.13
N ARG A 488 2.03 28.67 4.85
CA ARG A 488 1.01 29.41 4.09
C ARG A 488 -0.31 28.64 3.96
N LEU A 489 -0.27 27.31 3.91
CA LEU A 489 -1.47 26.48 3.79
C LEU A 489 -2.30 26.59 5.08
N SER A 490 -1.66 26.42 6.24
CA SER A 490 -2.27 26.59 7.56
C SER A 490 -2.87 27.98 7.72
N LEU A 491 -2.14 29.04 7.33
CA LEU A 491 -2.66 30.42 7.38
C LEU A 491 -3.89 30.62 6.50
N ALA A 492 -3.89 30.04 5.30
CA ALA A 492 -5.01 30.17 4.37
C ALA A 492 -6.24 29.39 4.85
N GLN A 493 -6.08 28.19 5.41
CA GLN A 493 -7.17 27.42 6.05
C GLN A 493 -7.77 28.17 7.24
N LEU A 494 -6.92 28.74 8.12
CA LEU A 494 -7.39 29.59 9.23
C LEU A 494 -8.16 30.81 8.71
N THR A 495 -7.67 31.45 7.65
CA THR A 495 -8.34 32.61 7.05
C THR A 495 -9.69 32.23 6.47
N GLN A 496 -9.80 31.11 5.76
CA GLN A 496 -11.08 30.62 5.23
C GLN A 496 -12.06 30.28 6.34
N LEU A 497 -11.65 29.55 7.38
CA LEU A 497 -12.51 29.27 8.53
C LEU A 497 -13.02 30.55 9.19
N PHE A 498 -12.15 31.55 9.34
CA PHE A 498 -12.55 32.87 9.85
C PHE A 498 -13.55 33.57 8.93
N LEU A 499 -13.28 33.62 7.63
CA LEU A 499 -14.16 34.27 6.65
C LEU A 499 -15.52 33.57 6.61
N THR A 500 -15.54 32.24 6.54
CA THR A 500 -16.78 31.45 6.55
C THR A 500 -17.58 31.69 7.83
N ALA A 501 -16.94 31.71 8.99
CA ALA A 501 -17.65 31.99 10.25
C ALA A 501 -18.24 33.41 10.29
N VAL A 502 -17.61 34.41 9.67
CA VAL A 502 -18.11 35.79 9.69
C VAL A 502 -19.13 36.07 8.58
N LEU A 503 -18.99 35.42 7.43
CA LEU A 503 -19.82 35.62 6.25
C LEU A 503 -21.06 34.73 6.23
N GLU A 504 -20.90 33.44 6.53
CA GLU A 504 -21.96 32.43 6.39
C GLU A 504 -22.69 32.15 7.71
N CYS A 505 -22.15 32.57 8.86
CA CYS A 505 -22.76 32.32 10.17
C CYS A 505 -23.13 33.64 10.90
N PRO A 506 -24.32 34.23 10.64
CA PRO A 506 -24.73 35.50 11.24
C PRO A 506 -24.76 35.51 12.77
N PHE A 507 -24.93 34.33 13.38
CA PHE A 507 -24.96 34.15 14.83
C PHE A 507 -23.57 34.05 15.47
N TYR A 508 -22.50 33.93 14.66
CA TYR A 508 -21.14 33.79 15.18
C TYR A 508 -20.65 35.13 15.78
N LYS A 509 -20.60 35.19 17.11
CA LYS A 509 -20.05 36.31 17.89
C LYS A 509 -18.74 35.94 18.59
N GLY A 510 -18.11 34.85 18.18
CA GLY A 510 -16.92 34.29 18.83
C GLY A 510 -15.63 35.06 18.54
N GLN A 511 -14.51 34.52 19.01
CA GLN A 511 -13.19 35.11 18.84
C GLN A 511 -12.85 35.32 17.35
N LYS A 512 -12.29 36.49 17.01
CA LYS A 512 -11.83 36.78 15.64
C LYS A 512 -10.37 36.38 15.49
N LEU A 513 -10.01 35.81 14.34
CA LEU A 513 -8.62 35.49 14.01
C LEU A 513 -7.79 36.77 13.92
N LEU A 514 -6.62 36.82 14.56
CA LEU A 514 -5.78 38.02 14.53
C LEU A 514 -5.24 38.30 13.10
N PRO A 515 -5.13 39.57 12.65
CA PRO A 515 -4.67 39.90 11.30
C PRO A 515 -3.33 39.30 10.89
N LYS A 516 -2.39 39.11 11.84
CA LYS A 516 -1.08 38.48 11.59
C LYS A 516 -1.17 37.02 11.13
N TYR A 517 -2.29 36.35 11.39
CA TYR A 517 -2.55 34.96 10.98
C TYR A 517 -3.46 34.86 9.76
N ARG A 518 -3.71 35.99 9.06
CA ARG A 518 -4.55 36.04 7.86
C ARG A 518 -3.70 36.12 6.61
N VAL A 519 -4.09 35.41 5.55
CA VAL A 519 -3.50 35.60 4.23
C VAL A 519 -4.11 36.81 3.54
N LYS A 520 -3.26 37.59 2.85
CA LYS A 520 -3.70 38.74 2.03
C LYS A 520 -4.21 38.33 0.65
N SER A 521 -3.91 37.11 0.23
CA SER A 521 -4.29 36.51 -1.06
C SER A 521 -4.26 35.00 -0.93
N PHE A 522 -5.31 34.33 -1.37
CA PHE A 522 -5.36 32.87 -1.49
C PHE A 522 -4.58 32.37 -2.71
N LEU A 523 -4.40 33.21 -3.73
CA LEU A 523 -3.64 32.90 -4.93
C LEU A 523 -2.13 32.85 -4.65
N THR A 524 -1.51 31.73 -5.01
CA THR A 524 -0.07 31.53 -5.16
C THR A 524 0.30 31.39 -6.64
N PRO A 525 1.55 31.65 -7.05
CA PRO A 525 1.99 31.25 -8.38
C PRO A 525 1.74 29.74 -8.56
N CYS A 526 0.84 29.41 -9.47
CA CYS A 526 0.43 28.06 -9.90
C CYS A 526 -0.59 27.31 -9.05
N SER A 527 -1.14 27.89 -7.98
CA SER A 527 -2.17 27.21 -7.17
C SER A 527 -3.09 28.16 -6.39
N SER A 528 -4.37 27.81 -6.28
CA SER A 528 -5.23 28.18 -5.15
C SER A 528 -5.18 27.07 -4.09
N LEU A 529 -5.78 27.29 -2.91
CA LEU A 529 -5.65 26.35 -1.80
C LEU A 529 -6.25 24.96 -2.13
N GLU A 530 -7.40 24.92 -2.81
CA GLU A 530 -8.10 23.69 -3.16
C GLU A 530 -7.80 23.21 -4.59
N THR A 531 -7.55 24.14 -5.52
CA THR A 531 -7.39 23.82 -6.94
C THR A 531 -6.27 24.62 -7.63
N PRO A 532 -5.46 23.99 -8.51
CA PRO A 532 -4.57 24.68 -9.42
C PRO A 532 -5.33 25.69 -10.25
N VAL A 533 -4.75 26.88 -10.39
CA VAL A 533 -5.31 27.90 -11.28
C VAL A 533 -4.90 27.55 -12.70
N ASP A 534 -5.87 27.32 -13.57
CA ASP A 534 -5.63 27.27 -15.01
C ASP A 534 -5.33 28.70 -15.51
N PHE A 535 -4.04 28.98 -15.73
CA PHE A 535 -3.60 30.29 -16.19
C PHE A 535 -4.12 30.66 -17.58
N GLN A 536 -4.37 29.68 -18.45
CA GLN A 536 -4.93 29.95 -19.77
C GLN A 536 -6.37 30.40 -19.61
N LEU A 537 -7.18 29.64 -18.86
CA LEU A 537 -8.55 30.02 -18.55
C LEU A 537 -8.62 31.37 -17.85
N TYR A 538 -7.78 31.61 -16.83
CA TYR A 538 -7.68 32.90 -16.15
C TYR A 538 -7.42 34.05 -17.12
N LYS A 539 -6.48 33.86 -18.07
CA LYS A 539 -6.16 34.87 -19.08
C LYS A 539 -7.33 35.11 -20.05
N PHE A 540 -8.01 34.05 -20.49
CA PHE A 540 -9.18 34.17 -21.36
C PHE A 540 -10.33 34.91 -20.68
N VAL A 541 -10.65 34.54 -19.43
CA VAL A 541 -11.68 35.23 -18.63
C VAL A 541 -11.31 36.69 -18.42
N LYS A 542 -10.05 36.98 -18.08
CA LYS A 542 -9.56 38.36 -17.90
C LYS A 542 -9.70 39.21 -19.16
N ILE A 543 -9.34 38.68 -20.33
CA ILE A 543 -9.45 39.41 -21.61
C ILE A 543 -10.93 39.63 -21.94
N GLY A 544 -11.76 38.58 -21.86
CA GLY A 544 -13.19 38.69 -22.11
C GLY A 544 -13.89 39.71 -21.21
N LEU A 545 -13.50 39.80 -19.93
CA LEU A 545 -14.02 40.81 -19.00
C LEU A 545 -13.55 42.23 -19.36
N VAL A 546 -12.30 42.41 -19.81
CA VAL A 546 -11.82 43.72 -20.28
C VAL A 546 -12.58 44.19 -21.50
N ASP A 547 -12.83 43.29 -22.45
CA ASP A 547 -13.57 43.60 -23.68
C ASP A 547 -15.04 43.90 -23.37
N LEU A 548 -15.66 43.12 -22.49
CA LEU A 548 -17.04 43.33 -22.03
C LEU A 548 -17.22 44.69 -21.34
N LEU A 549 -16.24 45.12 -20.55
CA LEU A 549 -16.24 46.42 -19.87
C LEU A 549 -15.80 47.57 -20.79
N GLY A 550 -15.43 47.28 -22.04
CA GLY A 550 -15.08 48.27 -23.07
C GLY A 550 -13.67 48.85 -22.99
N ALA A 551 -12.98 48.75 -21.86
CA ALA A 551 -11.57 49.17 -21.73
C ALA A 551 -10.87 48.56 -20.52
N ARG A 552 -9.53 48.47 -20.60
CA ARG A 552 -8.67 47.95 -19.52
C ARG A 552 -8.80 48.73 -18.21
N LEU A 553 -9.08 50.03 -18.29
CA LEU A 553 -9.17 50.92 -17.12
C LEU A 553 -10.38 50.63 -16.22
N TYR A 554 -11.43 49.99 -16.75
CA TYR A 554 -12.61 49.59 -15.98
C TYR A 554 -12.44 48.23 -15.28
N PHE A 555 -11.32 47.54 -15.53
CA PHE A 555 -11.05 46.22 -14.94
C PHE A 555 -9.86 46.27 -13.98
N ALA A 556 -10.12 45.95 -12.71
CA ALA A 556 -9.08 45.70 -11.72
C ALA A 556 -8.78 44.19 -11.64
N PRO A 557 -7.54 43.74 -11.90
CA PRO A 557 -7.18 42.31 -11.83
C PRO A 557 -7.09 41.76 -10.41
N LYS A 558 -7.17 42.64 -9.41
CA LYS A 558 -7.02 42.36 -7.98
C LYS A 558 -7.91 43.34 -7.24
N VAL A 559 -8.90 42.84 -6.52
CA VAL A 559 -9.84 43.68 -5.76
C VAL A 559 -9.70 43.38 -4.27
N LEU A 560 -9.49 44.44 -3.47
CA LEU A 560 -9.43 44.32 -2.01
C LEU A 560 -10.84 44.19 -1.44
N THR A 561 -11.08 43.15 -0.66
CA THR A 561 -12.36 42.92 0.02
C THR A 561 -12.45 43.72 1.33
N PRO A 562 -13.66 43.94 1.87
CA PRO A 562 -13.86 44.53 3.20
C PRO A 562 -13.15 43.77 4.34
N TYR A 563 -12.76 42.52 4.11
CA TYR A 563 -12.07 41.65 5.07
C TYR A 563 -10.56 41.59 4.87
N CYS A 564 -10.01 42.53 4.07
CA CYS A 564 -8.58 42.75 3.85
C CYS A 564 -7.85 41.58 3.16
N TYR A 565 -8.52 40.84 2.28
CA TYR A 565 -7.89 39.91 1.34
C TYR A 565 -8.17 40.34 -0.11
N THR A 566 -7.35 39.88 -1.04
CA THR A 566 -7.47 40.18 -2.47
C THR A 566 -8.09 38.99 -3.20
N VAL A 567 -9.08 39.27 -4.06
CA VAL A 567 -9.61 38.32 -5.06
C VAL A 567 -8.96 38.58 -6.40
#